data_AF-A0A511J024-F1
#
_entry.id   AF-A0A511J024-F1
#
_cell.length_a   1.000
_cell.length_b   1.000
_cell.length_c   1.000
_cell.angle_alpha   90.00
_cell.angle_beta   90.00
_cell.angle_gamma   90.00
#
_symmetry.space_group_name_H-M   'P 1'
#
loop_
_entity.id
_entity.type
_entity.pdbx_description
1 polymer ?
#
loop_
_entity_poly.entity_id
_entity_poly.type
_entity_poly.pdbx_seq_one_letter_code
_entity_poly.pdbx_strand_id
1 'polypeptide(L)'
;MKKSVKETEATQGLFDVTLDVKGNQIGTPIDLVLVIDYSSSMNGEKLVNTLKGLQQFEYELTDSLANGNIRVGIVAYNRFVYTTNGFSTDTDYLENFLKNTAESHSGTFMQKGLMAGQRMLLEQSRPEAEKILIHIGDNSANRSYLPTVGATEYPNNGEIMDYNGYHTANYVQDFQTNSEKYYTTSSSSSDANAIPVSSSVVTDATLGTIVSIKILDFCVIQSLQLLLQEENILAETLHQNHKTI
;
A
#
# COMPACT_ATOMS: atom_id res chain seq x y z
N MET A 1 -17.90 7.81 -30.28
CA MET A 1 -17.79 9.21 -30.75
C MET A 1 -18.92 9.47 -31.73
N LYS A 2 -19.64 10.58 -31.57
CA LYS A 2 -20.67 11.03 -32.51
C LYS A 2 -20.45 12.51 -32.80
N LYS A 3 -20.51 12.91 -34.06
CA LYS A 3 -20.49 14.32 -34.48
C LYS A 3 -21.81 14.66 -35.14
N SER A 4 -22.39 15.80 -34.79
CA SER A 4 -23.58 16.35 -35.45
C SER A 4 -23.42 17.83 -35.70
N VAL A 5 -24.13 18.30 -36.72
CA VAL A 5 -24.16 19.71 -37.13
C VAL A 5 -25.62 20.09 -37.33
N LYS A 6 -26.03 21.24 -36.78
CA LYS A 6 -27.38 21.79 -36.93
C LYS A 6 -27.27 23.25 -37.32
N GLU A 7 -27.91 23.66 -38.42
CA GLU A 7 -27.99 25.08 -38.77
C GLU A 7 -28.91 25.81 -37.81
N THR A 8 -28.50 27.01 -37.37
CA THR A 8 -29.30 27.80 -36.43
C THR A 8 -30.42 28.52 -37.16
N GLU A 9 -31.64 28.48 -36.62
CA GLU A 9 -32.83 29.02 -37.30
C GLU A 9 -32.82 30.55 -37.45
N ALA A 10 -31.93 31.25 -36.73
CA ALA A 10 -31.88 32.71 -36.68
C ALA A 10 -30.88 33.33 -37.67
N THR A 11 -29.93 32.58 -38.24
CA THR A 11 -28.90 33.16 -39.12
C THR A 11 -28.39 32.16 -40.15
N GLN A 12 -28.64 32.45 -41.43
CA GLN A 12 -28.19 31.65 -42.56
C GLN A 12 -26.66 31.56 -42.59
N GLY A 13 -26.11 30.34 -42.62
CA GLY A 13 -24.67 30.10 -42.61
C GLY A 13 -24.02 29.98 -41.23
N LEU A 14 -24.80 30.05 -40.13
CA LEU A 14 -24.31 29.79 -38.78
C LEU A 14 -24.78 28.40 -38.30
N PHE A 15 -23.84 27.56 -37.88
CA PHE A 15 -24.09 26.16 -37.51
C PHE A 15 -23.61 25.85 -36.09
N ASP A 16 -24.47 25.18 -35.32
CA ASP A 16 -24.10 24.50 -34.09
C ASP A 16 -23.44 23.17 -34.42
N VAL A 17 -22.22 22.99 -33.95
CA VAL A 17 -21.46 21.74 -34.09
C VAL A 17 -21.34 21.08 -32.73
N THR A 18 -21.84 19.85 -32.62
CA THR A 18 -21.74 19.05 -31.39
C THR A 18 -20.83 17.86 -31.64
N LEU A 19 -19.90 17.63 -30.71
CA LEU A 19 -19.06 16.44 -30.65
C LEU A 19 -19.33 15.72 -29.32
N ASP A 20 -19.96 14.55 -29.41
CA ASP A 20 -20.20 13.69 -28.26
C ASP A 20 -19.12 12.60 -28.19
N VAL A 21 -18.32 12.66 -27.13
CA VAL A 21 -17.37 11.59 -26.77
C VAL A 21 -17.86 10.96 -25.47
N LYS A 22 -18.19 9.68 -25.52
CA LYS A 22 -18.53 8.88 -24.34
C LYS A 22 -17.40 7.89 -24.11
N GLY A 23 -16.66 8.07 -23.02
CA GLY A 23 -15.72 7.07 -22.53
C GLY A 23 -16.46 5.77 -22.17
N ASN A 24 -15.79 4.63 -22.31
CA ASN A 24 -16.29 3.35 -21.82
C ASN A 24 -15.33 2.88 -20.74
N GLN A 25 -15.85 2.55 -19.55
CA GLN A 25 -15.02 2.00 -18.48
C GLN A 25 -14.57 0.60 -18.90
N ILE A 26 -13.28 0.42 -19.19
CA ILE A 26 -12.72 -0.91 -19.43
C ILE A 26 -12.45 -1.51 -18.04
N GLY A 27 -13.32 -2.45 -17.64
CA GLY A 27 -13.39 -3.02 -16.29
C GLY A 27 -12.32 -4.07 -16.03
N THR A 28 -11.07 -3.65 -15.88
CA THR A 28 -10.08 -4.49 -15.21
C THR A 28 -10.41 -4.46 -13.72
N PRO A 29 -10.76 -5.59 -13.10
CA PRO A 29 -10.99 -5.62 -11.67
C PRO A 29 -9.69 -5.31 -10.91
N ILE A 30 -9.82 -4.78 -9.70
CA ILE A 30 -8.68 -4.46 -8.84
C ILE A 30 -8.78 -5.27 -7.55
N ASP A 31 -7.68 -5.90 -7.17
CA ASP A 31 -7.49 -6.45 -5.84
C ASP A 31 -6.45 -5.60 -5.11
N LEU A 32 -6.91 -4.90 -4.08
CA LEU A 32 -6.15 -3.94 -3.31
C LEU A 32 -5.81 -4.52 -1.94
N VAL A 33 -4.54 -4.49 -1.55
CA VAL A 33 -4.12 -4.78 -0.17
C VAL A 33 -3.64 -3.52 0.53
N LEU A 34 -4.28 -3.21 1.65
CA LEU A 34 -3.88 -2.15 2.57
C LEU A 34 -2.97 -2.74 3.65
N VAL A 35 -1.71 -2.32 3.68
CA VAL A 35 -0.72 -2.71 4.69
C VAL A 35 -0.54 -1.55 5.68
N ILE A 36 -1.08 -1.68 6.88
CA ILE A 36 -1.25 -0.57 7.83
C ILE A 36 -0.45 -0.79 9.11
N ASP A 37 0.29 0.23 9.49
CA ASP A 37 1.07 0.28 10.72
C ASP A 37 0.17 0.52 11.96
N TYR A 38 0.14 -0.48 12.84
CA TYR A 38 -0.51 -0.47 14.14
C TYR A 38 0.51 -0.48 15.28
N SER A 39 1.74 -0.01 15.02
CA SER A 39 2.73 0.14 16.06
C SER A 39 2.35 1.25 17.05
N SER A 40 2.93 1.21 18.25
CA SER A 40 2.66 2.21 19.28
C SER A 40 2.97 3.65 18.88
N SER A 41 3.86 3.88 17.90
CA SER A 41 4.16 5.23 17.39
C SER A 41 3.03 5.81 16.54
N MET A 42 2.11 4.96 16.07
CA MET A 42 0.89 5.33 15.36
C MET A 42 -0.29 5.61 16.31
N ASN A 43 -0.21 5.26 17.59
CA ASN A 43 -1.32 5.49 18.53
C ASN A 43 -1.73 6.95 18.67
N GLY A 44 -2.98 7.16 19.09
CA GLY A 44 -3.57 8.48 19.22
C GLY A 44 -4.00 9.04 17.86
N GLU A 45 -3.66 10.30 17.60
CA GLU A 45 -4.18 11.04 16.46
C GLU A 45 -3.76 10.44 15.10
N LYS A 46 -2.55 9.88 14.98
CA LYS A 46 -2.09 9.30 13.70
C LYS A 46 -2.98 8.12 13.26
N LEU A 47 -3.25 7.17 14.16
CA LEU A 47 -4.13 6.03 13.88
C LEU A 47 -5.56 6.50 13.67
N VAL A 48 -6.07 7.44 14.49
CA VAL A 48 -7.41 8.00 14.30
C VAL A 48 -7.56 8.65 12.91
N ASN A 49 -6.57 9.43 12.47
CA ASN A 49 -6.59 10.08 11.15
C ASN A 49 -6.42 9.06 10.02
N THR A 50 -5.60 8.02 10.22
CA THR A 50 -5.48 6.90 9.28
C THR A 50 -6.82 6.21 9.08
N LEU A 51 -7.51 5.87 10.18
CA LEU A 51 -8.83 5.23 10.13
C LEU A 51 -9.89 6.11 9.47
N LYS A 52 -9.88 7.42 9.74
CA LYS A 52 -10.77 8.37 9.03
C LYS A 52 -10.47 8.46 7.54
N GLY A 53 -9.19 8.51 7.16
CA GLY A 53 -8.77 8.51 5.77
C GLY A 53 -9.22 7.24 5.03
N LEU A 54 -9.12 6.09 5.70
CA LEU A 54 -9.62 4.82 5.17
C LEU A 54 -11.13 4.78 5.03
N GLN A 55 -11.89 5.29 5.99
CA GLN A 55 -13.35 5.40 5.88
C GLN A 55 -13.77 6.29 4.70
N GLN A 56 -13.09 7.42 4.49
CA GLN A 56 -13.35 8.27 3.32
C GLN A 56 -12.98 7.55 2.02
N PHE A 57 -11.85 6.87 2.00
CA PHE A 57 -11.41 6.08 0.86
C PHE A 57 -12.42 4.96 0.50
N GLU A 58 -12.90 4.21 1.49
CA GLU A 58 -13.94 3.19 1.29
C GLU A 58 -15.25 3.81 0.76
N TYR A 59 -15.63 4.98 1.27
CA TYR A 59 -16.80 5.71 0.77
C TYR A 59 -16.67 6.06 -0.72
N GLU A 60 -15.52 6.57 -1.17
CA GLU A 60 -15.26 6.85 -2.59
C GLU A 60 -15.28 5.58 -3.46
N LEU A 61 -15.02 4.41 -2.88
CA LEU A 61 -15.02 3.13 -3.58
C LEU A 61 -16.35 2.38 -3.50
N THR A 62 -17.39 2.91 -2.84
CA THR A 62 -18.64 2.20 -2.54
C THR A 62 -19.24 1.50 -3.76
N ASP A 63 -19.43 2.19 -4.87
CA ASP A 63 -20.02 1.62 -6.09
C ASP A 63 -19.14 0.51 -6.69
N SER A 64 -17.81 0.68 -6.61
CA SER A 64 -16.82 -0.27 -7.11
C SER A 64 -16.65 -1.50 -6.22
N LEU A 65 -16.92 -1.37 -4.92
CA LEU A 65 -17.01 -2.49 -3.99
C LEU A 65 -18.32 -3.25 -4.20
N ALA A 66 -19.44 -2.52 -4.32
CA ALA A 66 -20.77 -3.09 -4.49
C ALA A 66 -20.92 -3.90 -5.79
N ASN A 67 -20.28 -3.46 -6.87
CA ASN A 67 -20.28 -4.20 -8.15
C ASN A 67 -19.16 -5.27 -8.23
N GLY A 68 -18.34 -5.41 -7.19
CA GLY A 68 -17.25 -6.38 -7.10
C GLY A 68 -16.06 -6.08 -8.02
N ASN A 69 -16.00 -4.90 -8.64
CA ASN A 69 -14.87 -4.49 -9.47
C ASN A 69 -13.61 -4.35 -8.60
N ILE A 70 -13.75 -3.79 -7.39
CA ILE A 70 -12.68 -3.70 -6.40
C ILE A 70 -12.96 -4.68 -5.25
N ARG A 71 -11.92 -5.37 -4.78
CA ARG A 71 -11.94 -6.07 -3.49
C ARG A 71 -10.75 -5.64 -2.65
N VAL A 72 -10.92 -5.56 -1.34
CA VAL A 72 -9.91 -5.07 -0.41
C VAL A 72 -9.50 -6.17 0.56
N GLY A 73 -8.20 -6.39 0.70
CA GLY A 73 -7.60 -7.14 1.79
C GLY A 73 -6.86 -6.20 2.72
N ILE A 74 -6.84 -6.48 4.02
CA ILE A 74 -6.13 -5.66 5.01
C ILE A 74 -5.09 -6.50 5.72
N VAL A 75 -3.90 -5.94 5.85
CA VAL A 75 -2.80 -6.44 6.65
C VAL A 75 -2.42 -5.36 7.65
N ALA A 76 -2.83 -5.52 8.91
CA ALA A 76 -2.37 -4.66 10.00
C ALA A 76 -1.12 -5.27 10.64
N TYR A 77 -0.10 -4.45 10.90
CA TYR A 77 1.15 -4.95 11.47
C TYR A 77 1.67 -4.10 12.62
N ASN A 78 2.37 -4.76 13.54
CA ASN A 78 3.23 -4.15 14.55
C ASN A 78 4.48 -5.02 14.69
N ARG A 79 4.72 -5.70 15.82
CA ARG A 79 5.59 -6.89 15.87
C ARG A 79 4.90 -8.17 15.38
N PHE A 80 3.56 -8.20 15.44
CA PHE A 80 2.67 -9.23 14.91
C PHE A 80 2.06 -8.78 13.59
N VAL A 81 1.36 -9.70 12.93
CA VAL A 81 0.57 -9.43 11.74
C VAL A 81 -0.83 -9.97 11.96
N TYR A 82 -1.81 -9.15 11.61
CA TYR A 82 -3.23 -9.46 11.58
C TYR A 82 -3.69 -9.28 10.14
N THR A 83 -4.48 -10.20 9.62
CA THR A 83 -4.98 -10.10 8.25
C THR A 83 -6.48 -10.34 8.21
N THR A 84 -7.15 -9.70 7.26
CA THR A 84 -8.45 -10.21 6.81
C THR A 84 -8.29 -11.63 6.26
N ASN A 85 -9.38 -12.38 6.21
CA ASN A 85 -9.38 -13.72 5.60
C ASN A 85 -9.47 -13.62 4.07
N GLY A 86 -8.48 -12.93 3.48
CA GLY A 86 -8.43 -12.58 2.07
C GLY A 86 -9.13 -11.28 1.72
N PHE A 87 -9.55 -11.18 0.46
CA PHE A 87 -10.20 -10.01 -0.10
C PHE A 87 -11.71 -9.99 0.18
N SER A 88 -12.23 -8.82 0.53
CA SER A 88 -13.64 -8.57 0.81
C SER A 88 -14.17 -7.36 0.04
N THR A 89 -15.47 -7.36 -0.21
CA THR A 89 -16.25 -6.18 -0.64
C THR A 89 -17.16 -5.66 0.47
N ASP A 90 -17.20 -6.35 1.60
CA ASP A 90 -18.02 -6.01 2.77
C ASP A 90 -17.30 -4.96 3.62
N THR A 91 -17.79 -3.72 3.54
CA THR A 91 -17.25 -2.56 4.27
C THR A 91 -17.41 -2.70 5.78
N ASP A 92 -18.49 -3.32 6.27
CA ASP A 92 -18.71 -3.49 7.71
C ASP A 92 -17.67 -4.48 8.28
N TYR A 93 -17.36 -5.54 7.52
CA TYR A 93 -16.29 -6.47 7.88
C TYR A 93 -14.91 -5.79 7.91
N LEU A 94 -14.59 -4.98 6.90
CA LEU A 94 -13.30 -4.27 6.79
C LEU A 94 -13.15 -3.24 7.92
N GLU A 95 -14.19 -2.46 8.19
CA GLU A 95 -14.21 -1.48 9.27
C GLU A 95 -14.11 -2.16 10.65
N ASN A 96 -14.84 -3.26 10.85
CA ASN A 96 -14.76 -4.05 12.08
C ASN A 96 -13.35 -4.65 12.27
N PHE A 97 -12.71 -5.11 11.20
CA PHE A 97 -11.34 -5.61 11.26
C PHE A 97 -10.39 -4.52 11.78
N LEU A 98 -10.46 -3.32 11.20
CA LEU A 98 -9.61 -2.19 11.57
C LEU A 98 -9.82 -1.70 13.00
N LYS A 99 -11.06 -1.72 13.50
CA LYS A 99 -11.42 -1.19 14.82
C LYS A 99 -11.24 -2.20 15.95
N ASN A 100 -11.56 -3.47 15.68
CA ASN A 100 -11.79 -4.47 16.73
C ASN A 100 -10.90 -5.71 16.62
N THR A 101 -10.31 -5.98 15.45
CA THR A 101 -9.42 -7.15 15.25
C THR A 101 -7.95 -6.77 15.26
N ALA A 102 -7.60 -5.70 14.56
CA ALA A 102 -6.25 -5.16 14.56
C ALA A 102 -5.98 -4.43 15.88
N GLU A 103 -5.00 -4.93 16.63
CA GLU A 103 -4.62 -4.36 17.92
C GLU A 103 -3.34 -3.55 17.79
N SER A 104 -3.34 -2.37 18.43
CA SER A 104 -2.11 -1.61 18.55
C SER A 104 -1.14 -2.26 19.52
N HIS A 105 0.14 -2.33 19.14
CA HIS A 105 1.16 -2.92 19.99
C HIS A 105 2.54 -2.30 19.74
N SER A 106 3.48 -2.53 20.65
CA SER A 106 4.84 -2.02 20.47
C SER A 106 5.61 -2.78 19.38
N GLY A 107 6.55 -2.09 18.74
CA GLY A 107 7.40 -2.65 17.68
C GLY A 107 6.82 -2.43 16.29
N THR A 108 7.71 -2.21 15.33
CA THR A 108 7.36 -1.83 13.95
C THR A 108 8.11 -2.74 12.99
N PHE A 109 7.52 -3.89 12.68
CA PHE A 109 8.08 -4.93 11.82
C PHE A 109 7.50 -4.81 10.40
N MET A 110 7.78 -3.67 9.76
CA MET A 110 7.23 -3.31 8.45
C MET A 110 7.45 -4.40 7.39
N GLN A 111 8.64 -5.00 7.34
CA GLN A 111 8.96 -6.10 6.42
C GLN A 111 7.95 -7.26 6.52
N LYS A 112 7.53 -7.60 7.74
CA LYS A 112 6.57 -8.69 7.99
C LYS A 112 5.18 -8.34 7.44
N GLY A 113 4.73 -7.10 7.62
CA GLY A 113 3.48 -6.61 7.04
C GLY A 113 3.52 -6.58 5.51
N LEU A 114 4.59 -6.05 4.92
CA LEU A 114 4.76 -5.99 3.47
C LEU A 114 4.75 -7.38 2.82
N MET A 115 5.50 -8.34 3.39
CA MET A 115 5.52 -9.73 2.90
C MET A 115 4.16 -10.43 3.05
N ALA A 116 3.41 -10.16 4.13
CA ALA A 116 2.06 -10.70 4.28
C ALA A 116 1.09 -10.11 3.24
N GLY A 117 1.21 -8.81 2.93
CA GLY A 117 0.40 -8.19 1.89
C GLY A 117 0.72 -8.72 0.49
N GLN A 118 2.01 -8.85 0.17
CA GLN A 118 2.48 -9.49 -1.05
C GLN A 118 1.95 -10.93 -1.18
N ARG A 119 2.05 -11.72 -0.11
CA ARG A 119 1.55 -13.10 -0.09
C ARG A 119 0.04 -13.15 -0.36
N MET A 120 -0.74 -12.25 0.23
CA MET A 120 -2.18 -12.16 -0.04
C MET A 120 -2.47 -11.88 -1.51
N LEU A 121 -1.75 -10.94 -2.14
CA LEU A 121 -1.89 -10.65 -3.57
C LEU A 121 -1.47 -11.84 -4.47
N LEU A 122 -0.42 -12.57 -4.10
CA LEU A 122 0.03 -13.74 -4.87
C LEU A 122 -0.92 -14.93 -4.75
N GLU A 123 -1.44 -15.19 -3.55
CA GLU A 123 -2.17 -16.43 -3.26
C GLU A 123 -3.69 -16.29 -3.41
N GLN A 124 -4.24 -15.07 -3.31
CA GLN A 124 -5.68 -14.87 -3.14
C GLN A 124 -6.30 -13.86 -4.12
N SER A 125 -5.49 -13.19 -4.95
CA SER A 125 -6.02 -12.32 -5.98
C SER A 125 -6.65 -13.09 -7.13
N ARG A 126 -7.61 -12.43 -7.77
CA ARG A 126 -8.17 -12.85 -9.05
C ARG A 126 -7.08 -12.84 -10.13
N PRO A 127 -6.99 -13.85 -11.01
CA PRO A 127 -5.99 -13.90 -12.08
C PRO A 127 -6.04 -12.67 -13.00
N GLU A 128 -7.24 -12.19 -13.31
CA GLU A 128 -7.50 -11.07 -14.20
C GLU A 128 -7.45 -9.68 -13.53
N ALA A 129 -7.29 -9.64 -12.21
CA ALA A 129 -7.25 -8.38 -11.47
C ALA A 129 -5.87 -7.73 -11.50
N GLU A 130 -5.89 -6.40 -11.61
CA GLU A 130 -4.76 -5.56 -11.26
C GLU A 130 -4.51 -5.64 -9.75
N LYS A 131 -3.24 -5.73 -9.37
CA LYS A 131 -2.80 -6.02 -8.01
C LYS A 131 -2.11 -4.79 -7.44
N ILE A 132 -2.72 -4.19 -6.43
CA ILE A 132 -2.24 -2.95 -5.81
C ILE A 132 -1.91 -3.21 -4.34
N LEU A 133 -0.73 -2.78 -3.91
CA LEU A 133 -0.34 -2.76 -2.50
C LEU A 133 -0.14 -1.31 -2.06
N ILE A 134 -0.91 -0.88 -1.05
CA ILE A 134 -0.75 0.43 -0.44
C ILE A 134 -0.21 0.25 0.97
N HIS A 135 0.91 0.90 1.26
CA HIS A 135 1.47 0.94 2.61
C HIS A 135 1.15 2.26 3.31
N ILE A 136 0.70 2.17 4.57
CA ILE A 136 0.37 3.31 5.43
C ILE A 136 1.08 3.14 6.76
N GLY A 137 2.00 4.06 7.09
CA GLY A 137 2.73 4.07 8.35
C GLY A 137 3.60 5.32 8.51
N ASP A 138 4.31 5.42 9.63
CA ASP A 138 5.16 6.57 9.96
C ASP A 138 6.67 6.32 9.72
N ASN A 139 7.00 5.30 8.92
CA ASN A 139 8.37 4.95 8.52
C ASN A 139 9.34 4.66 9.68
N SER A 140 8.84 4.21 10.83
CA SER A 140 9.61 3.97 12.05
C SER A 140 10.06 2.51 12.25
N ALA A 141 10.32 1.77 11.17
CA ALA A 141 10.70 0.35 11.23
C ALA A 141 11.87 0.13 12.22
N ASN A 142 11.67 -0.76 13.18
CA ASN A 142 12.64 -1.06 14.24
C ASN A 142 12.92 -2.57 14.39
N ARG A 143 12.38 -3.36 13.46
CA ARG A 143 12.52 -4.81 13.38
C ARG A 143 12.61 -5.27 11.92
N SER A 144 13.46 -6.27 11.67
CA SER A 144 13.52 -6.98 10.39
C SER A 144 13.84 -8.46 10.60
N TYR A 145 13.56 -9.27 9.60
CA TYR A 145 14.08 -10.63 9.51
C TYR A 145 15.59 -10.61 9.32
N LEU A 146 16.22 -11.74 9.66
CA LEU A 146 17.61 -11.98 9.29
C LEU A 146 17.67 -12.28 7.78
N PRO A 147 18.68 -11.80 7.05
CA PRO A 147 18.98 -12.28 5.71
C PRO A 147 19.20 -13.79 5.72
N THR A 148 18.84 -14.48 4.64
CA THR A 148 19.20 -15.89 4.44
C THR A 148 20.73 -16.05 4.52
N VAL A 149 21.21 -17.16 5.07
CA VAL A 149 22.65 -17.43 5.14
C VAL A 149 23.20 -17.49 3.71
N GLY A 150 24.13 -16.60 3.38
CA GLY A 150 24.65 -16.46 2.02
C GLY A 150 23.69 -15.77 1.05
N ALA A 151 22.74 -14.96 1.55
CA ALA A 151 21.88 -14.14 0.71
C ALA A 151 22.71 -13.30 -0.27
N THR A 152 22.23 -13.22 -1.51
CA THR A 152 22.86 -12.40 -2.55
C THR A 152 22.72 -10.93 -2.19
N GLU A 153 23.83 -10.21 -2.20
CA GLU A 153 23.86 -8.76 -2.11
C GLU A 153 23.77 -8.17 -3.52
N TYR A 154 22.85 -7.23 -3.70
CA TYR A 154 22.63 -6.53 -4.96
C TYR A 154 23.17 -5.10 -4.82
N PRO A 155 23.97 -4.61 -5.78
CA PRO A 155 24.35 -3.21 -5.81
C PRO A 155 23.12 -2.34 -6.07
N ASN A 156 22.99 -1.24 -5.33
CA ASN A 156 21.98 -0.22 -5.61
C ASN A 156 22.42 0.63 -6.80
N ASN A 157 21.78 0.43 -7.95
CA ASN A 157 22.02 1.15 -9.19
C ASN A 157 20.94 2.21 -9.48
N GLY A 158 20.14 2.57 -8.47
CA GLY A 158 19.05 3.55 -8.56
C GLY A 158 17.68 2.98 -8.20
N GLU A 159 17.58 1.71 -7.82
CA GLU A 159 16.34 1.09 -7.34
C GLU A 159 15.86 1.71 -6.03
N ILE A 160 16.82 2.12 -5.18
CA ILE A 160 16.57 2.82 -3.92
C ILE A 160 17.17 4.22 -4.05
N MET A 161 16.31 5.23 -3.98
CA MET A 161 16.75 6.62 -3.91
C MET A 161 17.10 6.98 -2.47
N ASP A 162 18.28 7.58 -2.30
CA ASP A 162 18.71 8.12 -1.02
C ASP A 162 17.74 9.19 -0.51
N TYR A 163 17.41 9.13 0.78
CA TYR A 163 16.48 10.06 1.40
C TYR A 163 16.89 10.33 2.84
N ASN A 164 16.86 11.60 3.27
CA ASN A 164 17.10 11.99 4.67
C ASN A 164 18.39 11.40 5.31
N GLY A 165 19.47 11.27 4.52
CA GLY A 165 20.74 10.70 4.97
C GLY A 165 20.79 9.17 5.04
N TYR A 166 19.72 8.49 4.62
CA TYR A 166 19.75 7.06 4.35
C TYR A 166 20.39 6.82 2.99
N HIS A 167 21.46 6.02 3.01
CA HIS A 167 22.21 5.61 1.84
C HIS A 167 22.40 4.10 1.89
N THR A 168 21.93 3.40 0.85
CA THR A 168 22.06 1.94 0.76
C THR A 168 22.91 1.62 -0.47
N ALA A 169 24.18 1.25 -0.26
CA ALA A 169 25.08 0.89 -1.36
C ALA A 169 24.76 -0.50 -1.94
N ASN A 170 24.37 -1.43 -1.07
CA ASN A 170 23.92 -2.76 -1.44
C ASN A 170 22.70 -3.14 -0.59
N TYR A 171 21.82 -3.98 -1.13
CA TYR A 171 20.66 -4.50 -0.41
C TYR A 171 20.51 -6.02 -0.62
N VAL A 172 19.74 -6.66 0.26
CA VAL A 172 19.38 -8.08 0.17
C VAL A 172 17.87 -8.24 0.01
N GLN A 173 17.44 -9.28 -0.68
CA GLN A 173 16.02 -9.55 -0.93
C GLN A 173 15.51 -10.83 -0.26
N ASP A 174 16.43 -11.74 0.10
CA ASP A 174 16.11 -13.05 0.67
C ASP A 174 16.28 -13.05 2.18
N PHE A 175 15.21 -13.38 2.89
CA PHE A 175 15.14 -13.33 4.34
C PHE A 175 14.59 -14.62 4.96
N GLN A 176 15.01 -14.89 6.19
CA GLN A 176 14.60 -16.05 6.97
C GLN A 176 13.21 -15.86 7.60
N THR A 177 12.15 -15.90 6.79
CA THR A 177 10.76 -15.61 7.22
C THR A 177 10.17 -16.62 8.21
N ASN A 178 10.75 -17.83 8.27
CA ASN A 178 10.37 -18.90 9.20
C ASN A 178 11.21 -18.92 10.50
N SER A 179 12.19 -18.02 10.64
CA SER A 179 13.01 -17.95 11.85
C SER A 179 12.28 -17.22 12.96
N GLU A 180 12.39 -17.70 14.19
CA GLU A 180 11.94 -16.94 15.37
C GLU A 180 12.87 -15.78 15.68
N LYS A 181 14.14 -15.85 15.22
CA LYS A 181 15.12 -14.78 15.41
C LYS A 181 14.81 -13.60 14.49
N TYR A 182 15.05 -12.40 14.99
CA TYR A 182 14.85 -11.16 14.25
C TYR A 182 15.86 -10.10 14.68
N TYR A 183 16.16 -9.17 13.79
CA TYR A 183 16.93 -7.98 14.10
C TYR A 183 16.06 -6.92 14.75
N THR A 184 16.60 -6.21 15.74
CA THR A 184 15.93 -5.08 16.38
C THR A 184 16.89 -3.92 16.64
N THR A 185 16.38 -2.70 16.59
CA THR A 185 17.15 -1.51 16.97
C THR A 185 17.19 -1.29 18.49
N SER A 186 16.45 -2.08 19.27
CA SER A 186 16.48 -2.02 20.73
C SER A 186 17.73 -2.70 21.29
N SER A 187 18.60 -1.93 21.94
CA SER A 187 19.81 -2.43 22.60
C SER A 187 19.52 -3.18 23.92
N SER A 188 18.28 -3.18 24.39
CA SER A 188 17.90 -3.74 25.70
C SER A 188 16.61 -4.58 25.61
N SER A 189 16.40 -5.28 24.49
CA SER A 189 15.28 -6.22 24.36
C SER A 189 15.41 -7.35 25.40
N SER A 190 14.30 -7.66 26.08
CA SER A 190 14.20 -8.84 26.98
C SER A 190 13.87 -10.14 26.25
N ASP A 191 13.59 -10.06 24.95
CA ASP A 191 13.28 -11.22 24.10
C ASP A 191 14.57 -11.92 23.65
N ALA A 192 14.71 -13.21 23.98
CA ALA A 192 15.90 -14.02 23.68
C ALA A 192 16.12 -14.23 22.16
N ASN A 193 15.08 -14.05 21.34
CA ASN A 193 15.16 -14.16 19.90
C ASN A 193 15.56 -12.84 19.21
N ALA A 194 15.59 -11.74 19.96
CA ALA A 194 15.97 -10.43 19.44
C ALA A 194 17.50 -10.30 19.31
N ILE A 195 17.97 -9.88 18.14
CA ILE A 195 19.38 -9.58 17.89
C ILE A 195 19.52 -8.06 17.69
N PRO A 196 20.17 -7.34 18.64
CA PRO A 196 20.38 -5.91 18.51
C PRO A 196 21.28 -5.56 17.31
N VAL A 197 20.85 -4.60 16.49
CA VAL A 197 21.59 -4.04 15.35
C VAL A 197 21.35 -2.53 15.25
N SER A 198 22.12 -1.83 14.42
CA SER A 198 21.84 -0.43 14.11
C SER A 198 20.56 -0.27 13.29
N SER A 199 19.95 0.92 13.34
CA SER A 199 18.77 1.23 12.51
C SER A 199 19.02 1.06 11.02
N SER A 200 20.24 1.35 10.54
CA SER A 200 20.60 1.17 9.12
C SER A 200 20.38 -0.27 8.64
N VAL A 201 20.72 -1.28 9.44
CA VAL A 201 20.54 -2.70 9.06
C VAL A 201 19.05 -3.03 8.87
N VAL A 202 18.20 -2.55 9.77
CA VAL A 202 16.74 -2.73 9.68
C VAL A 202 16.16 -1.97 8.48
N THR A 203 16.63 -0.74 8.25
CA THR A 203 16.22 0.08 7.12
C THR A 203 16.60 -0.59 5.80
N ASP A 204 17.85 -1.01 5.62
CA ASP A 204 18.34 -1.67 4.40
C ASP A 204 17.57 -2.96 4.10
N ALA A 205 17.30 -3.77 5.13
CA ALA A 205 16.47 -4.98 4.99
C ALA A 205 15.03 -4.67 4.54
N THR A 206 14.46 -3.60 5.09
CA THR A 206 13.10 -3.16 4.72
C THR A 206 13.06 -2.65 3.28
N LEU A 207 14.04 -1.84 2.87
CA LEU A 207 14.16 -1.33 1.50
C LEU A 207 14.38 -2.45 0.48
N GLY A 208 15.26 -3.41 0.80
CA GLY A 208 15.46 -4.59 -0.05
C GLY A 208 14.18 -5.41 -0.25
N THR A 209 13.30 -5.47 0.76
CA THR A 209 11.98 -6.09 0.64
C THR A 209 11.04 -5.28 -0.26
N ILE A 210 11.05 -3.95 -0.16
CA ILE A 210 10.25 -3.09 -1.05
C ILE A 210 10.71 -3.28 -2.51
N VAL A 211 12.01 -3.34 -2.75
CA VAL A 211 12.56 -3.61 -4.08
C VAL A 211 12.12 -4.99 -4.59
N SER A 212 12.20 -6.04 -3.75
CA SER A 212 11.77 -7.38 -4.17
C SER A 212 10.28 -7.48 -4.50
N ILE A 213 9.43 -6.75 -3.77
CA ILE A 213 7.99 -6.66 -4.09
C ILE A 213 7.76 -5.93 -5.42
N LYS A 214 8.46 -4.81 -5.67
CA LYS A 214 8.33 -4.05 -6.92
C LYS A 214 8.76 -4.85 -8.16
N ILE A 215 9.79 -5.69 -8.05
CA ILE A 215 10.29 -6.53 -9.14
C ILE A 215 9.27 -7.60 -9.57
N LEU A 216 8.34 -7.99 -8.68
CA LEU A 216 7.30 -8.99 -8.96
C LEU A 216 6.04 -8.39 -9.63
N ASP A 217 6.18 -7.26 -10.32
CA ASP A 217 5.12 -6.53 -11.05
C ASP A 217 3.93 -6.07 -10.18
N PHE A 218 4.16 -5.85 -8.87
CA PHE A 218 3.16 -5.19 -8.02
C PHE A 218 3.32 -3.67 -8.07
N CYS A 219 2.20 -2.95 -8.30
CA CYS A 219 2.17 -1.51 -8.06
C CYS A 219 2.19 -1.26 -6.55
N VAL A 220 3.36 -0.89 -6.03
CA VAL A 220 3.56 -0.52 -4.62
C VAL A 220 3.47 1.00 -4.50
N ILE A 221 2.35 1.49 -3.98
CA ILE A 221 2.20 2.90 -3.60
C ILE A 221 2.61 3.01 -2.13
N GLN A 222 3.85 3.41 -1.89
CA GLN A 222 4.29 3.80 -0.56
C GLN A 222 3.80 5.22 -0.30
N SER A 223 2.97 5.41 0.72
CA SER A 223 2.57 6.75 1.15
C SER A 223 3.78 7.43 1.81
N LEU A 224 4.65 8.02 0.99
CA LEU A 224 5.69 8.93 1.46
C LEU A 224 4.97 10.17 2.01
N GLN A 225 4.83 10.24 3.33
CA GLN A 225 4.66 11.48 4.06
C GLN A 225 3.54 12.39 3.55
N LEU A 226 2.28 11.94 3.65
CA LEU A 226 1.12 12.81 3.43
C LEU A 226 -0.04 12.41 4.34
N LEU A 227 0.10 12.76 5.62
CA LEU A 227 -1.05 12.86 6.53
C LEU A 227 -0.96 14.08 7.45
N LEU A 228 -0.05 15.03 7.19
CA LEU A 228 0.00 16.26 7.98
C LEU A 228 0.15 17.58 7.24
N GLN A 229 0.38 17.64 5.92
CA GLN A 229 0.12 18.87 5.16
C GLN A 229 -0.38 18.54 3.75
N GLU A 230 -1.43 19.26 3.38
CA GLU A 230 -2.10 19.33 2.09
C GLU A 230 -3.12 18.21 1.79
N GLU A 231 -4.38 18.64 1.86
CA GLU A 231 -5.55 17.98 1.29
C GLU A 231 -5.27 17.57 -0.16
N ASN A 232 -5.85 16.44 -0.59
CA ASN A 232 -6.19 16.10 -1.99
C ASN A 232 -5.35 15.10 -2.82
N ILE A 233 -4.20 14.57 -2.36
CA ILE A 233 -3.32 13.78 -3.27
C ILE A 233 -3.76 12.30 -3.45
N LEU A 234 -4.35 11.67 -2.43
CA LEU A 234 -4.80 10.26 -2.51
C LEU A 234 -6.04 10.09 -3.41
N ALA A 235 -6.94 11.07 -3.41
CA ALA A 235 -8.04 11.11 -4.37
C ALA A 235 -7.52 11.35 -5.78
N GLU A 236 -6.58 12.29 -5.99
CA GLU A 236 -6.10 12.63 -7.33
C GLU A 236 -5.30 11.52 -8.03
N THR A 237 -4.60 10.64 -7.33
CA THR A 237 -3.84 9.55 -7.99
C THR A 237 -4.77 8.46 -8.55
N LEU A 238 -5.83 8.12 -7.82
CA LEU A 238 -6.88 7.20 -8.31
C LEU A 238 -7.84 7.89 -9.27
N HIS A 239 -8.10 9.17 -9.06
CA HIS A 239 -8.94 9.98 -9.91
C HIS A 239 -8.25 10.38 -11.22
N GLN A 240 -6.92 10.47 -11.31
CA GLN A 240 -6.19 10.65 -12.57
C GLN A 240 -6.12 9.37 -13.40
N ASN A 241 -6.04 8.20 -12.75
CA ASN A 241 -6.26 6.91 -13.41
C ASN A 241 -7.73 6.74 -13.89
N HIS A 242 -8.67 7.50 -13.31
CA HIS A 242 -10.07 7.58 -13.75
C HIS A 242 -10.42 8.80 -14.63
N LYS A 243 -9.55 9.83 -14.73
CA LYS A 243 -9.79 11.07 -15.51
C LYS A 243 -9.07 11.11 -16.85
N THR A 244 -8.26 10.11 -17.16
CA THR A 244 -7.84 9.85 -18.54
C THR A 244 -8.58 8.62 -19.09
N ILE A 245 -9.93 8.61 -19.02
CA ILE A 245 -10.83 7.70 -19.75
C ILE A 245 -12.22 8.33 -19.88
#